data_AF-A0A3D6A7R7-F1
#
_entry.id   AF-A0A3D6A7R7-F1
#
_cell.length_a   1.000
_cell.length_b   1.000
_cell.length_c   1.000
_cell.angle_alpha   90.00
_cell.angle_beta   90.00
_cell.angle_gamma   90.00
#
_symmetry.space_group_name_H-M   'P 1'
#
loop_
_entity.id
_entity.type
_entity.pdbx_description
1 polymer ?
#
loop_
_entity_poly.entity_id
_entity_poly.type
_entity_poly.pdbx_seq_one_letter_code
_entity_poly.pdbx_strand_id
1 'polypeptide(L)' 'MAKKAVGQIKLQLPAGAANPAPPVGPALGAQGVNIMGFCKEFNAKTKDQSGLILPVVITVYADRSFSFILKSP' A
#
# COMPACT_ATOMS: atom_id res chain seq x y z
N MET A 1 -2.14 -23.18 -0.30
CA MET A 1 -3.43 -22.57 0.09
C MET A 1 -3.40 -21.10 -0.32
N ALA A 2 -4.23 -20.64 -1.25
CA ALA A 2 -4.30 -19.23 -1.60
C ALA A 2 -4.97 -18.44 -0.47
N LYS A 3 -4.34 -17.36 0.00
CA LYS A 3 -4.93 -16.49 1.03
C LYS A 3 -6.21 -15.86 0.48
N LYS A 4 -7.34 -15.98 1.20
CA LYS A 4 -8.62 -15.40 0.79
C LYS A 4 -8.56 -13.87 0.92
N ALA A 5 -8.69 -13.17 -0.21
CA ALA A 5 -8.81 -11.72 -0.23
C ALA A 5 -10.15 -11.29 0.35
N VAL A 6 -10.14 -10.24 1.18
CA VAL A 6 -11.33 -9.65 1.82
C VAL A 6 -11.62 -8.24 1.34
N GLY A 7 -10.65 -7.57 0.72
CA GLY A 7 -10.82 -6.22 0.20
C GLY A 7 -9.66 -5.77 -0.68
N GLN A 8 -9.88 -4.68 -1.40
CA GLN A 8 -8.86 -4.00 -2.18
C GLN A 8 -8.91 -2.50 -1.92
N ILE A 9 -7.75 -1.88 -1.78
CA ILE A 9 -7.56 -0.44 -1.63
C ILE A 9 -6.75 0.05 -2.82
N LYS A 10 -7.16 1.17 -3.43
CA LYS A 10 -6.43 1.81 -4.52
C LYS A 10 -6.01 3.20 -4.07
N LEU A 11 -4.72 3.50 -4.12
CA LEU A 11 -4.16 4.80 -3.76
C LEU A 11 -3.22 5.28 -4.87
N GLN A 12 -2.93 6.58 -4.86
CA GLN A 12 -1.85 7.17 -5.64
C GLN A 12 -0.88 7.81 -4.65
N LEU A 13 0.38 7.38 -4.66
CA LEU A 13 1.36 7.78 -3.65
C LEU A 13 2.66 8.22 -4.30
N PRO A 14 3.32 9.25 -3.75
CA PRO A 14 4.65 9.64 -4.20
C PRO A 14 5.65 8.52 -3.88
N ALA A 15 6.37 8.08 -4.90
CA ALA A 15 7.42 7.08 -4.80
C ALA A 15 8.47 7.49 -3.76
N GLY A 16 8.86 6.54 -2.91
CA GLY A 16 9.85 6.74 -1.83
C GLY A 16 9.36 7.57 -0.64
N ALA A 17 8.14 8.11 -0.68
CA ALA A 17 7.66 9.11 0.28
C ALA A 17 6.26 8.82 0.87
N ALA A 18 5.81 7.58 0.87
CA ALA A 18 4.59 7.18 1.58
C ALA A 18 4.74 7.34 3.10
N ASN A 19 3.70 7.89 3.74
CA ASN A 19 3.63 8.10 5.17
C ASN A 19 2.20 7.82 5.71
N PRO A 20 2.01 7.69 7.04
CA PRO A 20 0.71 7.35 7.64
C PRO A 20 -0.37 8.44 7.55
N ALA A 21 -0.11 9.61 6.98
CA ALA A 21 -1.10 10.67 6.86
C ALA A 21 -2.22 10.27 5.88
N PRO A 22 -3.37 10.97 5.90
CA PRO A 22 -4.40 10.81 4.86
C PRO A 22 -3.79 10.99 3.45
N PRO A 23 -4.11 10.12 2.49
CA PRO A 23 -5.17 9.09 2.53
C PRO A 23 -4.74 7.71 3.08
N VAL A 24 -3.45 7.46 3.31
CA VAL A 24 -2.91 6.13 3.65
C VAL A 24 -3.43 5.64 4.99
N GLY A 25 -3.30 6.45 6.05
CA GLY A 25 -3.68 6.05 7.40
C GLY A 25 -5.13 5.59 7.50
N PRO A 26 -6.11 6.43 7.11
CA PRO A 26 -7.53 6.05 7.13
C PRO A 26 -7.85 4.83 6.24
N ALA A 27 -7.33 4.79 5.01
CA ALA A 27 -7.66 3.73 4.06
C ALA A 27 -7.18 2.34 4.52
N LEU A 28 -5.94 2.25 5.02
CA LEU A 28 -5.36 1.00 5.50
C LEU A 28 -5.86 0.65 6.90
N GLY A 29 -6.00 1.64 7.78
CA GLY A 29 -6.49 1.47 9.15
C GLY A 29 -7.91 0.93 9.20
N ALA A 30 -8.80 1.40 8.33
CA ALA A 30 -10.18 0.90 8.21
C ALA A 30 -10.26 -0.59 7.81
N GLN A 31 -9.17 -1.15 7.26
CA GLN A 31 -9.07 -2.56 6.87
C GLN A 31 -8.17 -3.37 7.82
N GLY A 32 -7.70 -2.78 8.92
CA GLY A 32 -6.84 -3.44 9.90
C GLY A 32 -5.44 -3.77 9.38
N VAL A 33 -4.98 -3.08 8.33
CA VAL A 33 -3.68 -3.29 7.70
C VAL A 33 -2.58 -2.56 8.48
N ASN A 34 -1.39 -3.15 8.57
CA ASN A 34 -0.23 -2.51 9.18
C ASN A 34 0.28 -1.33 8.32
N ILE A 35 -0.12 -0.11 8.69
CA ILE A 35 0.20 1.14 7.98
C ILE A 35 1.72 1.38 7.91
N MET A 36 2.43 1.28 9.03
CA MET A 36 3.87 1.53 9.07
C MET A 36 4.65 0.49 8.25
N GLY A 37 4.21 -0.77 8.30
CA GLY A 37 4.78 -1.84 7.48
C GLY A 37 4.62 -1.56 5.99
N PHE A 38 3.41 -1.17 5.57
CA PHE A 38 3.15 -0.77 4.19
C PHE A 38 4.02 0.41 3.75
N CYS A 39 4.09 1.50 4.52
CA CYS A 39 4.89 2.67 4.15
C CYS A 39 6.37 2.32 3.96
N LYS A 40 6.94 1.50 4.87
CA LYS A 40 8.33 1.04 4.76
C LYS A 40 8.56 0.21 3.50
N GLU A 41 7.69 -0.79 3.25
CA GLU A 41 7.85 -1.67 2.09
C GLU A 41 7.62 -0.91 0.77
N PHE A 42 6.61 -0.04 0.71
CA PHE A 42 6.35 0.81 -0.46
C PHE A 42 7.54 1.71 -0.76
N ASN A 43 8.07 2.43 0.24
CA ASN A 43 9.20 3.34 0.05
C ASN A 43 10.47 2.60 -0.39
N ALA A 44 10.71 1.39 0.14
CA ALA A 44 11.82 0.56 -0.30
C ALA A 44 11.67 0.11 -1.76
N LYS A 45 10.49 -0.36 -2.18
CA LYS A 45 10.24 -0.81 -3.56
C LYS A 45 10.18 0.31 -4.60
N THR A 46 9.94 1.54 -4.16
CA THR A 46 9.76 2.70 -5.06
C THR A 46 10.91 3.69 -4.98
N LYS A 47 11.98 3.37 -4.24
CA LYS A 47 13.14 4.24 -4.06
C LYS A 47 13.75 4.73 -5.39
N ASP A 48 13.85 3.86 -6.36
CA ASP A 48 14.45 4.17 -7.68
C ASP A 48 13.49 4.91 -8.62
N GLN A 49 12.23 5.11 -8.21
CA GLN A 49 11.20 5.84 -8.96
C GLN A 49 10.85 7.18 -8.30
N SER A 50 11.75 7.67 -7.44
CA SER A 50 11.58 8.92 -6.70
C SER A 50 11.19 10.08 -7.63
N GLY A 51 10.19 10.87 -7.21
CA GLY A 51 9.66 11.99 -8.00
C GLY A 51 8.43 11.65 -8.84
N LEU A 52 8.02 10.38 -8.93
CA LEU A 52 6.79 9.96 -9.59
C LEU A 52 5.66 9.70 -8.59
N ILE A 53 4.42 9.91 -9.04
CA ILE A 53 3.22 9.45 -8.32
C ILE A 53 2.85 8.09 -8.90
N LEU A 54 2.88 7.05 -8.07
CA LEU A 54 2.59 5.68 -8.48
C LEU A 54 1.20 5.26 -8.00
N PRO A 55 0.33 4.79 -8.91
CA PRO A 55 -0.88 4.10 -8.52
C PRO A 55 -0.52 2.75 -7.87
N VAL A 56 -1.05 2.50 -6.69
CA VAL A 56 -0.84 1.25 -5.94
C VAL A 56 -2.17 0.58 -5.65
N VAL A 57 -2.23 -0.73 -5.87
CA VAL A 57 -3.39 -1.56 -5.52
C VAL A 57 -2.98 -2.50 -4.42
N ILE A 58 -3.60 -2.36 -3.25
CA ILE A 58 -3.31 -3.12 -2.04
C ILE A 58 -4.44 -4.13 -1.87
N THR A 59 -4.10 -5.42 -1.85
CA THR A 59 -5.05 -6.50 -1.55
C THR A 59 -4.92 -6.87 -0.09
N VAL A 60 -6.05 -6.86 0.62
CA VAL A 60 -6.12 -7.24 2.04
C VAL A 60 -6.66 -8.65 2.14
N TYR A 61 -6.03 -9.47 2.98
CA TYR A 61 -6.42 -10.86 3.22
C TYR A 61 -7.11 -11.03 4.58
N ALA A 62 -7.86 -12.12 4.74
CA ALA A 62 -8.64 -12.38 5.96
C ALA A 62 -7.79 -12.47 7.25
N ASP A 63 -6.50 -12.82 7.13
CA ASP A 63 -5.51 -12.88 8.21
C ASP A 63 -4.92 -11.49 8.54
N ARG A 64 -5.48 -10.41 7.99
CA ARG A 64 -4.97 -9.02 8.07
C ARG A 64 -3.59 -8.81 7.45
N SER A 65 -3.05 -9.82 6.75
CA SER A 65 -1.91 -9.60 5.87
C SER A 65 -2.33 -8.84 4.63
N PHE A 66 -1.36 -8.25 3.94
CA PHE A 66 -1.58 -7.52 2.71
C PHE A 66 -0.53 -7.88 1.67
N SER A 67 -0.88 -7.68 0.41
CA SER A 67 0.06 -7.58 -0.71
C SER A 67 -0.27 -6.33 -1.50
N PHE A 68 0.68 -5.82 -2.28
CA PHE A 68 0.40 -4.71 -3.18
C PHE A 68 1.14 -4.84 -4.49
N ILE A 69 0.55 -4.25 -5.52
CA ILE A 69 1.15 -4.08 -6.83
C ILE A 69 1.28 -2.59 -7.13
N LEU A 70 2.45 -2.21 -7.63
CA LEU A 70 2.70 -0.89 -8.19
C LEU A 70 2.28 -0.93 -9.65
N LYS A 71 1.54 0.07 -10.10
CA LYS A 71 1.28 0.29 -11.51
C LYS A 71 2.24 1.34 -12.04
N SER A 72 2.63 1.19 -13.29
CA SER A 72 3.30 2.26 -14.03
C SER A 72 2.38 3.48 -14.12
N PRO A 73 2.93 4.71 -14.04
CA PRO A 73 2.17 5.95 -14.20
C PRO A 73 1.35 6.00 -15.49
#